data_AF-A0A5C7G4Y6-F1
#
_entry.id   AF-A0A5C7G4Y6-F1
#
_cell.length_a   1.000
_cell.length_b   1.000
_cell.length_c   1.000
_cell.angle_alpha   90.00
_cell.angle_beta   90.00
_cell.angle_gamma   90.00
#
_symmetry.space_group_name_H-M   'P 1'
#
loop_
_entity.id
_entity.type
_entity.pdbx_description
1 polymer ?
#
loop_
_entity_poly.entity_id
_entity_poly.type
_entity_poly.pdbx_seq_one_letter_code
_entity_poly.pdbx_strand_id
1 'polypeptide(L)'
;MNLKQLSPSITDMIRFDHSHVMVTFHQYSKDKSPTVKKALADTICDGLEIHATLEEEIFYPVMRQRDGSEPFIHEAEPEHDEMRRLIAELRATSGADPRHDRLVMELMRDVMHHVAEEETKLLPDAEAILGKQRLSELGADMTRRRMQLVGPKAGKLAKEHLVGFSGSTAAMVVGVAGALLAAFALKPKKNTWKTQPANT
;
A
#
# COMPACT_ATOMS: atom_id res chain seq x y z
N MET A 1 15.34 -7.49 -22.42
CA MET A 1 14.21 -7.44 -21.46
C MET A 1 14.42 -6.26 -20.54
N ASN A 2 13.45 -5.33 -20.49
CA ASN A 2 13.49 -4.18 -19.59
C ASN A 2 13.03 -4.62 -18.19
N LEU A 3 13.85 -4.41 -17.15
CA LEU A 3 13.53 -4.77 -15.76
C LEU A 3 12.20 -4.14 -15.27
N LYS A 4 11.80 -2.98 -15.82
CA LYS A 4 10.52 -2.35 -15.51
C LYS A 4 9.31 -3.19 -15.97
N GLN A 5 9.42 -3.95 -17.08
CA GLN A 5 8.32 -4.78 -17.59
C GLN A 5 8.09 -6.07 -16.78
N LEU A 6 8.99 -6.41 -15.84
CA LEU A 6 8.84 -7.54 -14.92
C LEU A 6 8.29 -7.11 -13.55
N SER A 7 8.12 -5.81 -13.31
CA SER A 7 7.54 -5.30 -12.07
C SER A 7 6.02 -5.55 -12.08
N PRO A 8 5.41 -5.85 -10.92
CA PRO A 8 3.94 -5.84 -10.79
C PRO A 8 3.37 -4.54 -11.36
N SER A 9 2.19 -4.62 -11.96
CA SER A 9 1.53 -3.40 -12.43
C SER A 9 1.10 -2.52 -11.25
N ILE A 10 0.94 -1.22 -11.47
CA ILE A 10 0.43 -0.33 -10.42
C ILE A 10 -0.95 -0.76 -9.90
N THR A 11 -1.82 -1.27 -10.77
CA THR A 11 -3.14 -1.76 -10.36
C THR A 11 -3.02 -3.04 -9.52
N ASP A 12 -2.14 -3.99 -9.88
CA ASP A 12 -1.85 -5.16 -9.02
C ASP A 12 -1.36 -4.75 -7.63
N MET A 13 -0.54 -3.70 -7.55
CA MET A 13 -0.02 -3.20 -6.28
C MET A 13 -1.09 -2.55 -5.40
N ILE A 14 -2.01 -1.81 -6.00
CA ILE A 14 -3.15 -1.21 -5.29
C ILE A 14 -4.06 -2.32 -4.76
N ARG A 15 -4.43 -3.31 -5.60
CA ARG A 15 -5.22 -4.49 -5.17
C ARG A 15 -4.55 -5.28 -4.05
N PHE A 16 -3.22 -5.36 -4.08
CA PHE A 16 -2.47 -5.99 -3.01
C PHE A 16 -2.61 -5.22 -1.68
N ASP A 17 -2.55 -3.89 -1.70
CA ASP A 17 -2.75 -3.06 -0.51
C ASP A 17 -4.17 -3.23 0.04
N HIS A 18 -5.19 -3.21 -0.83
CA HIS A 18 -6.59 -3.48 -0.46
C HIS A 18 -6.71 -4.83 0.25
N SER A 19 -6.18 -5.88 -0.38
CA SER A 19 -6.22 -7.25 0.16
C SER A 19 -5.53 -7.32 1.52
N HIS A 20 -4.39 -6.65 1.68
CA HIS A 20 -3.66 -6.61 2.94
C HIS A 20 -4.48 -5.96 4.07
N VAL A 21 -5.10 -4.81 3.81
CA VAL A 21 -5.96 -4.13 4.78
C VAL A 21 -7.16 -5.01 5.16
N MET A 22 -7.83 -5.61 4.17
CA MET A 22 -8.99 -6.47 4.42
C MET A 22 -8.64 -7.74 5.20
N VAL A 23 -7.50 -8.37 4.91
CA VAL A 23 -6.99 -9.52 5.69
C VAL A 23 -6.66 -9.11 7.11
N THR A 24 -6.02 -7.95 7.30
CA THR A 24 -5.70 -7.43 8.64
C THR A 24 -6.97 -7.17 9.44
N PHE A 25 -7.97 -6.54 8.82
CA PHE A 25 -9.26 -6.29 9.45
C PHE A 25 -10.02 -7.59 9.75
N HIS A 26 -9.93 -8.62 8.91
CA HIS A 26 -10.52 -9.92 9.21
C HIS A 26 -9.90 -10.59 10.45
N GLN A 27 -8.65 -10.25 10.78
CA GLN A 27 -8.06 -10.67 12.05
C GLN A 27 -8.58 -9.85 13.24
N TYR A 28 -9.19 -8.69 13.05
CA TYR A 28 -9.68 -7.85 14.13
C TYR A 28 -10.94 -8.44 14.79
N SER A 29 -10.99 -8.44 16.12
CA SER A 29 -12.21 -8.73 16.88
C SER A 29 -12.20 -7.97 18.22
N LYS A 30 -13.37 -7.51 18.66
CA LYS A 30 -13.55 -6.77 19.92
C LYS A 30 -13.13 -7.59 21.16
N ASP A 31 -13.17 -8.93 21.06
CA ASP A 31 -12.89 -9.85 22.16
C ASP A 31 -11.38 -10.14 22.31
N LYS A 32 -10.54 -9.61 21.42
CA LYS A 32 -9.08 -9.73 21.54
C LYS A 32 -8.53 -8.83 22.66
N SER A 33 -7.35 -9.16 23.14
CA SER A 33 -6.67 -8.33 24.14
C SER A 33 -6.43 -6.91 23.59
N PRO A 34 -6.45 -5.87 24.46
CA PRO A 34 -6.20 -4.49 24.06
C PRO A 34 -4.93 -4.31 23.23
N THR A 35 -3.86 -5.01 23.59
CA THR A 35 -2.58 -4.97 22.87
C THR A 35 -2.69 -5.47 21.44
N VAL A 36 -3.43 -6.56 21.21
CA VAL A 36 -3.62 -7.14 19.88
C VAL A 36 -4.55 -6.27 19.04
N LYS A 37 -5.64 -5.74 19.63
CA LYS A 37 -6.53 -4.80 18.92
C LYS A 37 -5.76 -3.58 18.43
N LYS A 38 -4.95 -2.97 19.31
CA LYS A 38 -4.14 -1.81 18.95
C LYS A 38 -3.12 -2.12 17.86
N ALA A 39 -2.45 -3.27 17.93
CA ALA A 39 -1.47 -3.66 16.91
C ALA A 39 -2.11 -3.87 15.52
N LEU A 40 -3.28 -4.52 15.46
CA LEU A 40 -4.03 -4.69 14.21
C LEU A 40 -4.53 -3.35 13.66
N ALA A 41 -5.09 -2.50 14.52
CA ALA A 41 -5.52 -1.15 14.15
C ALA A 41 -4.35 -0.30 13.62
N ASP A 42 -3.20 -0.34 14.28
CA ASP A 42 -2.00 0.40 13.83
C ASP A 42 -1.46 -0.13 12.50
N THR A 43 -1.54 -1.44 12.26
CA THR A 43 -1.16 -2.05 10.97
C THR A 43 -2.08 -1.58 9.85
N ILE A 44 -3.39 -1.53 10.10
CA ILE A 44 -4.38 -0.99 9.15
C ILE A 44 -4.07 0.48 8.87
N CYS A 45 -3.88 1.30 9.91
CA CYS A 45 -3.58 2.73 9.78
C CYS A 45 -2.30 2.97 8.95
N ASP A 46 -1.21 2.26 9.24
CA ASP A 46 0.04 2.40 8.49
C ASP A 46 -0.13 1.96 7.03
N GLY A 47 -0.89 0.89 6.77
CA GLY A 47 -1.19 0.42 5.43
C GLY A 47 -1.96 1.45 4.61
N LEU A 48 -3.03 2.01 5.18
CA LEU A 48 -3.87 3.03 4.53
C LEU A 48 -3.11 4.33 4.27
N GLU A 49 -2.30 4.81 5.22
CA GLU A 49 -1.46 6.01 5.02
C GLU A 49 -0.49 5.84 3.85
N ILE A 50 0.14 4.65 3.75
CA ILE A 50 1.08 4.35 2.67
C ILE A 50 0.33 4.26 1.34
N HIS A 51 -0.78 3.53 1.30
CA HIS A 51 -1.62 3.34 0.12
C HIS A 51 -2.11 4.68 -0.45
N ALA A 52 -2.77 5.51 0.39
CA ALA A 52 -3.25 6.83 -0.01
C ALA A 52 -2.12 7.74 -0.53
N THR A 53 -0.95 7.72 0.13
CA THR A 53 0.22 8.49 -0.34
C THR A 53 0.68 8.03 -1.73
N LEU A 54 0.71 6.72 -1.98
CA LEU A 54 1.17 6.17 -3.25
C LEU A 54 0.21 6.52 -4.40
N GLU A 55 -1.09 6.52 -4.14
CA GLU A 55 -2.09 6.88 -5.15
C GLU A 55 -2.06 8.35 -5.49
N GLU A 56 -2.05 9.21 -4.48
CA GLU A 56 -2.04 10.66 -4.64
C GLU A 56 -0.76 11.15 -5.34
N GLU A 57 0.39 10.56 -5.02
CA GLU A 57 1.66 10.99 -5.62
C GLU A 57 1.91 10.41 -7.01
N ILE A 58 1.36 9.22 -7.34
CA ILE A 58 1.80 8.45 -8.52
C ILE A 58 0.62 8.07 -9.43
N PHE A 59 -0.49 7.59 -8.87
CA PHE A 59 -1.58 7.05 -9.66
C PHE A 59 -2.56 8.13 -10.13
N TYR A 60 -3.15 8.87 -9.20
CA TYR A 60 -4.16 9.89 -9.49
C TYR A 60 -3.65 11.00 -10.43
N PRO A 61 -2.41 11.50 -10.34
CA PRO A 61 -1.90 12.49 -11.29
C PRO A 61 -1.91 11.99 -12.74
N VAL A 62 -1.71 10.68 -12.96
CA VAL A 62 -1.73 10.08 -14.30
C VAL A 62 -3.16 9.92 -14.79
N MET A 63 -4.06 9.47 -13.92
CA MET A 63 -5.47 9.28 -14.27
C MET A 63 -6.17 10.62 -14.57
N ARG A 64 -5.88 11.69 -13.81
CA ARG A 64 -6.39 13.05 -14.07
C ARG A 64 -5.96 13.65 -15.40
N GLN A 65 -4.77 13.31 -15.90
CA GLN A 65 -4.27 13.83 -17.18
C GLN A 65 -4.93 13.15 -18.39
N ARG A 66 -5.45 11.93 -18.17
CA ARG A 66 -6.05 11.10 -19.21
C ARG A 66 -7.55 11.31 -19.30
N ASP A 67 -8.15 11.79 -18.21
CA ASP A 67 -9.58 12.03 -18.12
C ASP A 67 -9.94 13.51 -18.07
N GLY A 68 -10.79 13.94 -18.99
CA GLY A 68 -11.33 15.29 -19.01
C GLY A 68 -12.53 15.50 -18.09
N SER A 69 -13.06 14.43 -17.47
CA SER A 69 -14.39 14.49 -16.85
C SER A 69 -14.75 13.42 -15.81
N GLU A 70 -13.83 12.59 -15.31
CA GLU A 70 -14.22 11.54 -14.34
C GLU A 70 -14.51 12.10 -12.93
N PRO A 71 -15.73 11.89 -12.39
CA PRO A 71 -16.10 12.32 -11.04
C PRO A 71 -15.35 11.56 -9.94
N PHE A 72 -14.88 10.34 -10.21
CA PHE A 72 -14.40 9.44 -9.18
C PHE A 72 -13.15 9.96 -8.44
N ILE A 73 -12.16 10.49 -9.16
CA ILE A 73 -10.93 11.00 -8.53
C ILE A 73 -11.25 12.23 -7.64
N HIS A 74 -12.31 12.97 -7.96
CA HIS A 74 -12.77 14.09 -7.14
C HIS A 74 -13.46 13.65 -5.84
N GLU A 75 -13.98 12.42 -5.80
CA GLU A 75 -14.61 11.82 -4.62
C GLU A 75 -13.58 11.06 -3.76
N ALA A 76 -12.55 10.46 -4.37
CA ALA A 76 -11.51 9.71 -3.66
C ALA A 76 -10.62 10.57 -2.73
N GLU A 77 -10.29 11.81 -3.10
CA GLU A 77 -9.48 12.70 -2.24
C GLU A 77 -10.20 13.07 -0.92
N PRO A 78 -11.47 13.50 -0.92
CA PRO A 78 -12.26 13.67 0.30
C PRO A 78 -12.34 12.41 1.17
N GLU A 79 -12.50 11.23 0.56
CA GLU A 79 -12.49 9.96 1.30
C GLU A 79 -11.15 9.70 1.98
N HIS A 80 -10.02 9.98 1.31
CA HIS A 80 -8.69 9.87 1.91
C HIS A 80 -8.52 10.82 3.10
N ASP A 81 -9.03 12.05 3.02
CA ASP A 81 -8.96 13.00 4.12
C ASP A 81 -9.79 12.56 5.32
N GLU A 82 -10.97 11.98 5.08
CA GLU A 82 -11.79 11.42 6.15
C GLU A 82 -11.11 10.18 6.80
N MET A 83 -10.53 9.29 5.98
CA MET A 83 -9.73 8.17 6.49
C MET A 83 -8.55 8.67 7.34
N ARG A 84 -7.85 9.73 6.92
CA ARG A 84 -6.75 10.34 7.71
C ARG A 84 -7.25 10.89 9.05
N ARG A 85 -8.42 11.55 9.07
CA ARG A 85 -9.04 12.04 10.32
C ARG A 85 -9.31 10.88 11.27
N LEU A 86 -9.96 9.82 10.80
CA LEU A 86 -10.27 8.64 11.60
C LEU A 86 -9.01 7.92 12.08
N ILE A 87 -7.98 7.81 11.24
CA ILE A 87 -6.67 7.27 11.62
C ILE A 87 -6.04 8.09 12.76
N ALA A 88 -6.06 9.42 12.67
CA ALA A 88 -5.53 10.29 13.72
C ALA A 88 -6.25 10.08 15.07
N GLU A 89 -7.58 9.97 15.05
CA GLU A 89 -8.37 9.68 16.24
C GLU A 89 -8.09 8.29 16.79
N LEU A 90 -8.03 7.27 15.92
CA LEU A 90 -7.76 5.90 16.31
C LEU A 90 -6.37 5.74 16.93
N ARG A 91 -5.36 6.43 16.39
CA ARG A 91 -3.99 6.45 16.97
C ARG A 91 -3.94 7.06 18.37
N ALA A 92 -4.83 8.01 18.67
CA ALA A 92 -4.95 8.62 19.99
C ALA A 92 -5.65 7.71 21.02
N THR A 93 -6.24 6.59 20.59
CA THR A 93 -6.88 5.63 21.49
C THR A 93 -5.93 4.50 21.90
N SER A 94 -6.14 3.94 23.09
CA SER A 94 -5.60 2.61 23.43
C SER A 94 -6.56 1.52 22.98
N GLY A 95 -6.10 0.27 22.85
CA GLY A 95 -7.01 -0.84 22.54
C GLY A 95 -8.05 -1.16 23.63
N ALA A 96 -7.93 -0.54 24.81
CA ALA A 96 -8.92 -0.62 25.89
C ALA A 96 -9.88 0.59 25.93
N ASP A 97 -9.64 1.62 25.10
CA ASP A 97 -10.51 2.79 25.02
C ASP A 97 -11.90 2.36 24.49
N PRO A 98 -13.01 2.73 25.14
CA PRO A 98 -14.36 2.42 24.69
C PRO A 98 -14.70 2.91 23.27
N ARG A 99 -13.95 3.89 22.74
CA ARG A 99 -14.10 4.41 21.37
C ARG A 99 -13.34 3.58 20.34
N HIS A 100 -12.33 2.80 20.73
CA HIS A 100 -11.40 2.14 19.82
C HIS A 100 -12.12 1.25 18.80
N ASP A 101 -12.98 0.33 19.27
CA ASP A 101 -13.71 -0.60 18.40
C ASP A 101 -14.64 0.14 17.44
N ARG A 102 -15.25 1.25 17.88
CA ARG A 102 -16.14 2.06 17.04
C ARG A 102 -15.36 2.74 15.91
N LEU A 103 -14.23 3.36 16.24
CA LEU A 103 -13.38 4.05 15.27
C LEU A 103 -12.80 3.08 14.24
N VAL A 104 -12.42 1.86 14.64
CA VAL A 104 -11.99 0.82 13.69
C VAL A 104 -13.11 0.47 12.71
N MET A 105 -14.34 0.28 13.20
CA MET A 105 -15.48 -0.08 12.35
C MET A 105 -15.88 1.07 11.42
N GLU A 106 -15.81 2.31 11.90
CA GLU A 106 -16.07 3.51 11.10
C GLU A 106 -15.04 3.67 9.98
N LEU A 107 -13.76 3.59 10.31
CA LEU A 107 -12.67 3.61 9.33
C LEU A 107 -12.86 2.52 8.27
N MET A 108 -13.14 1.29 8.68
CA MET A 108 -13.28 0.18 7.74
C MET A 108 -14.52 0.27 6.87
N ARG A 109 -15.58 0.96 7.33
CA ARG A 109 -16.75 1.26 6.49
C ARG A 109 -16.35 2.16 5.31
N ASP A 110 -15.58 3.22 5.57
CA ASP A 110 -15.11 4.13 4.53
C ASP A 110 -14.12 3.43 3.59
N VAL A 111 -13.18 2.66 4.13
CA VAL A 111 -12.23 1.84 3.33
C VAL A 111 -12.98 0.87 2.41
N MET A 112 -14.01 0.17 2.88
CA MET A 112 -14.74 -0.78 2.03
C MET A 112 -15.49 -0.10 0.88
N HIS A 113 -15.99 1.12 1.09
CA HIS A 113 -16.62 1.89 0.03
C HIS A 113 -15.60 2.32 -1.02
N HIS A 114 -14.50 2.93 -0.56
CA HIS A 114 -13.38 3.37 -1.38
C HIS A 114 -12.83 2.23 -2.26
N VAL A 115 -12.47 1.10 -1.64
CA VAL A 115 -11.94 -0.08 -2.32
C VAL A 115 -12.92 -0.61 -3.37
N ALA A 116 -14.22 -0.66 -3.06
CA ALA A 116 -15.22 -1.17 -4.00
C ALA A 116 -15.29 -0.32 -5.28
N GLU A 117 -15.26 1.00 -5.15
CA GLU A 117 -15.29 1.90 -6.31
C GLU A 117 -14.00 1.81 -7.13
N GLU A 118 -12.83 1.79 -6.47
CA GLU A 118 -11.56 1.65 -7.18
C GLU A 118 -11.45 0.33 -7.94
N GLU A 119 -11.76 -0.79 -7.30
CA GLU A 119 -11.65 -2.14 -7.87
C GLU A 119 -12.60 -2.35 -9.07
N THR A 120 -13.77 -1.71 -9.05
CA THR A 120 -14.81 -1.92 -10.05
C THR A 120 -14.81 -0.90 -11.17
N LYS A 121 -14.21 0.28 -10.96
CA LYS A 121 -14.18 1.37 -11.93
C LYS A 121 -12.76 1.82 -12.24
N LEU A 122 -12.08 2.43 -11.26
CA LEU A 122 -10.82 3.15 -11.52
C LEU A 122 -9.69 2.23 -12.01
N LEU A 123 -9.50 1.07 -11.39
CA LEU A 123 -8.43 0.15 -11.77
C LEU A 123 -8.69 -0.50 -13.15
N PRO A 124 -9.91 -1.01 -13.46
CA PRO A 124 -10.25 -1.43 -14.82
C PRO A 124 -10.05 -0.34 -15.88
N ASP A 125 -10.44 0.91 -15.59
CA ASP A 125 -10.28 2.02 -16.53
C ASP A 125 -8.80 2.34 -16.78
N ALA A 126 -7.99 2.35 -15.73
CA ALA A 126 -6.54 2.50 -15.84
C ALA A 126 -5.92 1.40 -16.72
N GLU A 127 -6.38 0.15 -16.56
CA GLU A 127 -5.94 -0.99 -17.35
C GLU A 127 -6.29 -0.84 -18.84
N ALA A 128 -7.49 -0.33 -19.13
CA ALA A 128 -7.97 -0.09 -20.48
C ALA A 128 -7.18 1.02 -21.20
N ILE A 129 -6.82 2.11 -20.49
CA ILE A 129 -6.27 3.32 -21.14
C ILE A 129 -4.73 3.41 -21.13
N LEU A 130 -4.04 2.82 -20.15
CA LEU A 130 -2.59 2.99 -19.98
C LEU A 130 -1.78 1.91 -20.71
N GLY A 131 -2.35 0.73 -20.92
CA GLY A 131 -1.66 -0.42 -21.51
C GLY A 131 -0.55 -0.98 -20.62
N LYS A 132 -0.19 -2.24 -20.87
CA LYS A 132 0.69 -3.04 -19.98
C LYS A 132 2.02 -2.38 -19.64
N GLN A 133 2.70 -1.79 -20.63
CA GLN A 133 4.01 -1.19 -20.40
C GLN A 133 3.94 -0.02 -19.41
N ARG A 134 2.97 0.89 -19.58
CA ARG A 134 2.85 2.05 -18.71
C ARG A 134 2.45 1.66 -17.30
N LEU A 135 1.54 0.69 -17.16
CA LEU A 135 1.13 0.15 -15.86
C LEU A 135 2.31 -0.45 -15.10
N SER A 136 3.20 -1.20 -15.77
CA SER A 136 4.41 -1.74 -15.15
C SER A 136 5.44 -0.67 -14.81
N GLU A 137 5.58 0.39 -15.63
CA GLU A 137 6.45 1.52 -15.30
C GLU A 137 5.99 2.25 -14.02
N LEU A 138 4.68 2.49 -13.91
CA LEU A 138 4.08 3.10 -12.73
C LEU A 138 4.20 2.19 -11.50
N GLY A 139 4.02 0.87 -11.66
CA GLY A 139 4.23 -0.09 -10.57
C GLY A 139 5.68 -0.11 -10.06
N ALA A 140 6.66 0.04 -10.95
CA ALA A 140 8.06 0.18 -10.55
C ALA A 140 8.33 1.48 -9.76
N ASP A 141 7.67 2.58 -10.13
CA ASP A 141 7.79 3.86 -9.43
C ASP A 141 7.09 3.80 -8.06
N MET A 142 5.90 3.20 -8.00
CA MET A 142 5.16 2.93 -6.75
C MET A 142 5.95 2.03 -5.80
N THR A 143 6.59 0.97 -6.30
CA THR A 143 7.45 0.09 -5.50
C THR A 143 8.59 0.87 -4.86
N ARG A 144 9.26 1.73 -5.63
CA ARG A 144 10.35 2.56 -5.13
C ARG A 144 9.87 3.50 -4.02
N ARG A 145 8.72 4.16 -4.23
CA ARG A 145 8.17 5.09 -3.24
C ARG A 145 7.73 4.36 -1.97
N ARG A 146 7.09 3.20 -2.10
CA ARG A 146 6.71 2.35 -0.97
C ARG A 146 7.91 2.01 -0.10
N MET A 147 9.05 1.63 -0.69
CA MET A 147 10.27 1.35 0.07
C MET A 147 10.76 2.55 0.89
N GLN A 148 10.61 3.77 0.37
CA GLN A 148 10.98 4.99 1.09
C GLN A 148 10.05 5.28 2.27
N LEU A 149 8.76 4.96 2.13
CA LEU A 149 7.75 5.13 3.19
C LEU A 149 7.88 4.05 4.28
N VAL A 150 8.14 2.80 3.88
CA VAL A 150 8.26 1.65 4.79
C VAL A 150 9.58 1.64 5.55
N GLY A 151 10.70 2.03 4.93
CA GLY A 151 12.04 1.95 5.52
C GLY A 151 12.13 2.55 6.94
N PRO A 152 11.70 3.81 7.15
CA PRO A 152 11.68 4.43 8.48
C PRO A 152 10.75 3.75 9.49
N LYS A 153 9.71 3.05 9.03
CA LYS A 153 8.70 2.37 9.86
C LYS A 153 8.97 0.88 10.06
N ALA A 154 10.01 0.31 9.43
CA ALA A 154 10.19 -1.15 9.32
C ALA A 154 10.20 -1.90 10.67
N GLY A 155 10.87 -1.35 11.69
CA GLY A 155 10.90 -1.96 13.02
C GLY A 155 9.56 -1.95 13.74
N LYS A 156 8.79 -0.86 13.58
CA LYS A 156 7.42 -0.72 14.12
C LYS A 156 6.48 -1.72 13.45
N LEU A 157 6.47 -1.74 12.12
CA LEU A 157 5.64 -2.65 11.33
C LEU A 157 5.93 -4.11 11.68
N ALA A 158 7.21 -4.51 11.74
CA ALA A 158 7.57 -5.88 12.11
C ALA A 158 7.04 -6.27 13.50
N LYS A 159 7.14 -5.38 14.49
CA LYS A 159 6.59 -5.60 15.84
C LYS A 159 5.06 -5.71 15.82
N GLU A 160 4.38 -4.83 15.10
CA GLU A 160 2.92 -4.83 15.01
C GLU A 160 2.39 -6.10 14.34
N HIS A 161 3.05 -6.56 13.27
CA HIS A 161 2.70 -7.82 12.61
C HIS A 161 2.88 -9.03 13.54
N LEU A 162 3.97 -9.08 14.31
CA LEU A 162 4.22 -10.17 15.26
C LEU A 162 3.20 -10.20 16.41
N VAL A 163 2.68 -9.05 16.82
CA VAL A 163 1.71 -8.94 17.92
C VAL A 163 0.27 -9.14 17.42
N GLY A 164 -0.06 -8.58 16.25
CA GLY A 164 -1.42 -8.52 15.73
C GLY A 164 -1.89 -9.81 15.07
N PHE A 165 -1.02 -10.49 14.33
CA PHE A 165 -1.40 -11.63 13.51
C PHE A 165 -1.17 -12.97 14.21
N SER A 166 -2.03 -13.94 13.89
CA SER A 166 -1.72 -15.34 14.21
C SER A 166 -0.46 -15.79 13.43
N GLY A 167 0.30 -16.73 13.99
CA GLY A 167 1.60 -17.15 13.44
C GLY A 167 1.57 -17.61 11.97
N SER A 168 0.46 -18.20 11.51
CA SER A 168 0.28 -18.63 10.12
C SER A 168 0.02 -17.45 9.16
N THR A 169 -0.74 -16.44 9.59
CA THR A 169 -1.03 -15.25 8.76
C THR A 169 0.17 -14.30 8.68
N ALA A 170 0.91 -14.13 9.78
CA ALA A 170 2.14 -13.32 9.81
C ALA A 170 3.19 -13.82 8.80
N ALA A 171 3.35 -15.14 8.68
CA ALA A 171 4.30 -15.75 7.75
C ALA A 171 3.97 -15.47 6.26
N MET A 172 2.68 -15.43 5.89
CA MET A 172 2.27 -15.13 4.52
C MET A 172 2.46 -13.64 4.17
N VAL A 173 2.04 -12.74 5.05
CA VAL A 173 2.13 -11.28 4.84
C VAL A 173 3.60 -10.81 4.76
N VAL A 174 4.44 -11.27 5.68
CA VAL A 174 5.88 -10.93 5.70
C VAL A 174 6.63 -11.60 4.53
N GLY A 175 6.24 -12.83 4.15
CA GLY A 175 6.86 -13.55 3.04
C GLY A 175 6.71 -12.86 1.69
N VAL A 176 5.54 -12.31 1.39
CA VAL A 176 5.28 -11.60 0.11
C VAL A 176 6.00 -10.25 0.06
N ALA A 177 5.97 -9.48 1.16
CA ALA A 177 6.72 -8.22 1.25
C ALA A 177 8.24 -8.44 1.14
N GLY A 178 8.77 -9.50 1.79
CA GLY A 178 10.20 -9.86 1.73
C GLY A 178 10.67 -10.29 0.33
N ALA A 179 9.85 -11.04 -0.41
CA ALA A 179 10.16 -11.46 -1.78
C ALA A 179 10.20 -10.29 -2.77
N LEU A 180 9.26 -9.35 -2.65
CA LEU A 180 9.23 -8.12 -3.46
C LEU A 180 10.43 -7.21 -3.17
N LEU A 181 10.84 -7.10 -1.89
CA LEU A 181 12.03 -6.35 -1.48
C LEU A 181 13.33 -6.98 -2.01
N ALA A 182 13.46 -8.31 -1.96
CA ALA A 182 14.65 -9.02 -2.41
C ALA A 182 14.87 -8.92 -3.93
N ALA A 183 13.80 -8.95 -4.73
CA ALA A 183 13.87 -8.83 -6.18
C ALA A 183 14.40 -7.45 -6.65
N PHE A 184 14.16 -6.38 -5.89
CA PHE A 184 14.58 -5.02 -6.25
C PHE A 184 15.93 -4.59 -5.61
N ALA A 185 16.34 -5.24 -4.51
CA ALA A 185 17.62 -5.00 -3.84
C ALA A 185 18.83 -5.55 -4.62
N LEU A 186 18.62 -6.52 -5.52
CA LEU A 186 19.64 -7.04 -6.42
C LEU A 186 19.94 -6.03 -7.55
N LYS A 187 20.67 -4.95 -7.22
CA LYS A 187 21.33 -4.13 -8.23
C LYS A 187 22.43 -4.98 -8.91
N PRO A 188 22.41 -5.19 -10.25
CA PRO A 188 23.58 -5.73 -10.91
C PRO A 188 24.74 -4.75 -10.71
N LYS A 189 25.87 -5.23 -10.19
CA LYS A 189 27.11 -4.45 -10.13
C LYS A 189 27.43 -4.00 -11.56
N LYS A 190 27.52 -2.68 -11.80
CA LYS A 190 28.07 -2.15 -13.05
C LYS A 190 29.52 -2.63 -13.14
N ASN A 191 29.80 -3.60 -14.02
CA ASN A 191 31.16 -3.96 -14.36
C ASN A 191 31.78 -2.79 -15.15
N THR A 192 32.54 -1.96 -14.47
CA THR A 192 33.40 -0.95 -15.10
C THR A 192 34.61 -1.66 -15.69
N TRP A 193 34.48 -2.17 -16.91
CA TRP A 193 35.65 -2.53 -17.71
C TRP A 193 36.32 -1.22 -18.14
N LYS A 194 37.51 -0.96 -17.61
CA LYS A 194 38.36 0.15 -18.07
C LYS A 194 38.67 -0.07 -19.55
N THR A 195 38.15 0.76 -20.44
CA THR A 195 38.70 0.91 -21.78
C THR A 195 40.01 1.67 -21.67
N GLN A 196 41.12 0.94 -21.80
CA GLN A 196 42.44 1.54 -21.99
C GLN A 196 42.49 2.09 -23.42
N PRO A 197 42.86 3.37 -23.64
CA PRO A 197 43.02 3.88 -24.99
C PRO A 197 44.25 3.25 -25.64
N ALA A 198 44.07 2.75 -26.86
CA ALA A 198 45.17 2.39 -27.74
C ALA A 198 45.95 3.66 -28.09
N ASN A 199 47.21 3.74 -27.67
CA ASN A 199 48.16 4.68 -28.23
C ASN A 199 48.88 4.01 -29.42
N THR A 200 49.06 4.84 -30.44
CA THR A 200 49.78 4.68 -31.71
C THR A 200 51.10 3.95 -31.62
#